data_AF-A0A520B4K0-F1
#
_entry.id   AF-A0A520B4K0-F1
#
_cell.length_a   1.000
_cell.length_b   1.000
_cell.length_c   1.000
_cell.angle_alpha   90.00
_cell.angle_beta   90.00
_cell.angle_gamma   90.00
#
_symmetry.space_group_name_H-M   'P 1'
#
loop_
_entity.id
_entity.type
_entity.pdbx_description
1 polymer ?
#
loop_
_entity_poly.entity_id
_entity_poly.type
_entity_poly.pdbx_seq_one_letter_code
_entity_poly.pdbx_strand_id
1 'polypeptide(L)'
;MSVSRALPAVAMGEWRAMLRNQVAVAAGILMLALTLVAIVVSHERVGAVNAERARFQSTVDAQWANQPDRHPHRVVHYGHYVFRPLSPLAFFDFGVDPFTGSTLFLEGHRQNSANFSDAAQSSVLLRFGQLTPAFVLQVLTPLLIVFLAFGSVARERERGQLRLQIVQGVRGATLLLGKLAAHAGVALLLGAPAFIALMAIAVVHPAVAAEALTLIGGYALYL
;
A
#
# COMPACT_ATOMS: atom_id res chain seq x y z
N MET A 1 -13.40 -39.74 -3.81
CA MET A 1 -12.50 -38.89 -2.98
C MET A 1 -13.36 -38.17 -1.95
N SER A 2 -12.99 -38.19 -0.67
CA SER A 2 -13.62 -37.29 0.31
C SER A 2 -13.50 -35.84 -0.17
N VAL A 3 -14.56 -35.04 -0.03
CA VAL A 3 -14.58 -33.59 -0.35
C VAL A 3 -13.39 -32.87 0.31
N SER A 4 -12.93 -33.33 1.48
CA SER A 4 -11.80 -32.75 2.22
C SER A 4 -10.44 -32.89 1.51
N ARG A 5 -10.25 -33.87 0.62
CA ARG A 5 -8.99 -34.05 -0.14
C ARG A 5 -9.02 -33.39 -1.51
N ALA A 6 -10.20 -33.07 -2.04
CA ALA A 6 -10.35 -32.52 -3.38
C ALA A 6 -9.95 -31.03 -3.46
N LEU A 7 -10.33 -30.21 -2.48
CA LEU A 7 -9.98 -28.79 -2.46
C LEU A 7 -8.46 -28.53 -2.47
N PRO A 8 -7.65 -29.10 -1.55
CA PRO A 8 -6.20 -28.89 -1.58
C PRO A 8 -5.55 -29.46 -2.84
N ALA A 9 -6.10 -30.54 -3.41
CA ALA A 9 -5.61 -31.08 -4.67
C ALA A 9 -5.85 -30.14 -5.86
N VAL A 10 -7.03 -29.52 -5.92
CA VAL A 10 -7.36 -28.48 -6.93
C VAL A 10 -6.44 -27.28 -6.76
N ALA A 11 -6.29 -26.77 -5.54
CA ALA A 11 -5.47 -25.60 -5.27
C ALA A 11 -3.99 -25.83 -5.64
N MET A 12 -3.44 -26.99 -5.28
CA MET A 12 -2.08 -27.38 -5.63
C MET A 12 -1.91 -27.61 -7.15
N GLY A 13 -2.94 -28.15 -7.81
CA GLY A 13 -2.98 -28.29 -9.26
C GLY A 13 -2.90 -26.93 -9.96
N GLU A 14 -3.67 -25.96 -9.48
CA GLU A 14 -3.67 -24.58 -9.98
C GLU A 14 -2.29 -23.92 -9.80
N TRP A 15 -1.69 -24.06 -8.62
CA TRP A 15 -0.36 -23.53 -8.34
C TRP A 15 0.70 -24.07 -9.31
N ARG A 16 0.71 -25.39 -9.53
CA ARG A 16 1.61 -26.03 -10.50
C ARG A 16 1.34 -25.58 -11.93
N ALA A 17 0.07 -25.36 -12.29
CA ALA A 17 -0.29 -24.86 -13.61
C ALA A 17 0.24 -23.42 -13.83
N MET A 18 0.12 -22.55 -12.82
CA MET A 18 0.69 -21.20 -12.85
C MET A 18 2.22 -21.21 -12.94
N LEU A 19 2.90 -22.05 -12.14
CA LEU A 19 4.37 -22.18 -12.19
C LEU A 19 4.91 -22.69 -13.53
N ARG A 20 4.10 -23.46 -14.28
CA ARG A 20 4.46 -23.94 -15.63
C ARG A 20 4.15 -22.92 -16.73
N ASN A 21 3.38 -21.89 -16.43
CA ASN A 21 3.02 -20.84 -17.37
C ASN A 21 4.04 -19.70 -17.26
N GLN A 22 4.89 -19.56 -18.28
CA GLN A 22 5.93 -18.53 -18.34
C GLN A 22 5.38 -17.12 -18.18
N VAL A 23 4.18 -16.83 -18.72
CA VAL A 23 3.55 -15.51 -18.60
C VAL A 23 3.12 -15.25 -17.16
N ALA A 24 2.53 -16.26 -16.49
CA ALA A 24 2.12 -16.12 -15.09
C ALA A 24 3.33 -15.95 -14.16
N VAL A 25 4.40 -16.72 -14.39
CA VAL A 25 5.65 -16.60 -13.63
C VAL A 25 6.31 -15.24 -13.87
N ALA A 26 6.44 -14.80 -15.13
CA ALA A 26 7.02 -13.51 -15.45
C ALA A 26 6.21 -12.35 -14.85
N ALA A 27 4.88 -12.41 -14.92
CA ALA A 27 4.00 -11.42 -14.30
C ALA A 27 4.13 -11.41 -12.77
N GLY A 28 4.25 -12.57 -12.13
CA GLY A 28 4.48 -12.68 -10.69
C GLY A 28 5.84 -12.11 -10.26
N ILE A 29 6.91 -12.41 -11.01
CA ILE A 29 8.25 -11.85 -10.76
C ILE A 29 8.23 -10.34 -10.93
N LEU A 30 7.62 -9.85 -12.00
CA LEU A 30 7.47 -8.41 -12.24
C LEU A 30 6.69 -7.74 -11.11
N MET A 31 5.61 -8.36 -10.63
CA MET A 31 4.83 -7.82 -9.51
C MET A 31 5.65 -7.76 -8.22
N LEU A 32 6.41 -8.81 -7.89
CA LEU A 32 7.33 -8.80 -6.74
C LEU A 32 8.39 -7.70 -6.86
N ALA A 33 8.98 -7.54 -8.05
CA ALA A 33 9.94 -6.47 -8.32
C ALA A 33 9.29 -5.09 -8.16
N LEU A 34 8.07 -4.90 -8.67
CA LEU A 34 7.31 -3.66 -8.51
C LEU A 34 7.01 -3.36 -7.05
N THR A 35 6.60 -4.36 -6.25
CA THR A 35 6.38 -4.19 -4.81
C THR A 35 7.67 -3.74 -4.11
N LEU A 36 8.81 -4.36 -4.42
CA LEU A 36 10.11 -3.98 -3.84
C LEU A 36 10.52 -2.57 -4.24
N VAL A 37 10.39 -2.22 -5.52
CA VAL A 37 10.67 -0.86 -6.00
C VAL A 37 9.75 0.15 -5.33
N ALA A 38 8.46 -0.15 -5.18
CA ALA A 38 7.51 0.73 -4.49
C ALA A 38 7.90 0.97 -3.02
N ILE A 39 8.38 -0.07 -2.32
CA ILE A 39 8.89 0.08 -0.94
C ILE A 39 10.08 1.03 -0.91
N VAL A 40 11.08 0.82 -1.78
CA VAL A 40 12.30 1.67 -1.82
C VAL A 40 11.96 3.10 -2.18
N VAL A 41 11.19 3.31 -3.26
CA VAL A 41 10.79 4.64 -3.73
C VAL A 41 10.00 5.38 -2.66
N SER A 42 9.07 4.70 -1.99
CA SER A 42 8.26 5.31 -0.95
C SER A 42 9.09 5.64 0.30
N HIS A 43 10.04 4.77 0.68
CA HIS A 43 10.96 5.05 1.79
C HIS A 43 11.82 6.29 1.53
N GLU A 44 12.46 6.38 0.35
CA GLU A 44 13.24 7.55 -0.06
C GLU A 44 12.39 8.81 -0.09
N ARG A 45 11.15 8.71 -0.58
CA ARG A 45 10.22 9.84 -0.63
C ARG A 45 9.87 10.36 0.77
N VAL A 46 9.54 9.47 1.71
CA VAL A 46 9.27 9.84 3.10
C VAL A 46 10.51 10.46 3.76
N GLY A 47 11.70 9.92 3.49
CA GLY A 47 12.96 10.48 3.95
C GLY A 47 13.17 11.91 3.46
N ALA A 48 12.99 12.15 2.17
CA ALA A 48 13.12 13.47 1.55
C ALA A 48 12.14 14.49 2.15
N VAL A 49 10.86 14.12 2.30
CA VAL A 49 9.83 15.00 2.87
C VAL A 49 10.15 15.34 4.34
N ASN A 50 10.57 14.35 5.13
CA ASN A 50 10.94 14.59 6.54
C ASN A 50 12.20 15.46 6.68
N ALA A 51 13.20 15.28 5.80
CA ALA A 51 14.41 16.09 5.81
C ALA A 51 14.12 17.55 5.45
N GLU A 52 13.29 17.78 4.43
CA GLU A 52 12.84 19.12 4.06
C GLU A 52 12.05 19.79 5.19
N ARG A 53 11.12 19.04 5.80
CA ARG A 53 10.35 19.49 6.96
C ARG A 53 11.26 19.90 8.12
N ALA A 54 12.26 19.07 8.46
CA ALA A 54 13.19 19.35 9.54
C ALA A 54 14.03 20.60 9.27
N ARG A 55 14.48 20.81 8.02
CA ARG A 55 15.21 22.01 7.60
C ARG A 55 14.34 23.27 7.75
N PHE A 56 13.08 23.23 7.34
CA PHE A 56 12.20 24.38 7.50
C PHE A 56 11.88 24.67 8.95
N GLN A 57 11.62 23.62 9.76
CA GLN A 57 11.39 23.78 11.19
C GLN A 57 12.59 24.44 11.88
N SER A 58 13.82 23.98 11.62
CA SER A 58 15.02 24.57 12.23
C SER A 58 15.24 26.03 11.79
N THR A 59 14.90 26.36 10.54
CA THR A 59 15.00 27.73 10.02
C THR A 59 14.05 28.67 10.75
N VAL A 60 12.78 28.28 10.90
CA VAL A 60 11.78 29.14 11.56
C VAL A 60 12.04 29.24 13.06
N ASP A 61 12.50 28.15 13.70
CA ASP A 61 12.86 28.17 15.12
C ASP A 61 14.06 29.09 15.39
N ALA A 62 15.07 29.08 14.51
CA ALA A 62 16.20 29.99 14.59
C ALA A 62 15.77 31.46 14.37
N GLN A 63 14.84 31.71 13.44
CA GLN A 63 14.27 33.04 13.26
C GLN A 63 13.49 33.50 14.49
N TRP A 64 12.73 32.60 15.11
CA TRP A 64 11.99 32.86 16.34
C TRP A 64 12.91 33.14 17.54
N ALA A 65 14.04 32.44 17.65
CA ALA A 65 15.01 32.66 18.72
C ALA A 65 15.79 33.98 18.55
N ASN A 66 16.06 34.39 17.31
CA ASN A 66 16.86 35.58 16.98
C ASN A 66 15.99 36.79 16.59
N GLN A 67 14.75 36.85 17.06
CA GLN A 67 13.88 38.01 16.82
C GLN A 67 14.45 39.25 17.53
N PRO A 68 14.36 40.44 16.91
CA PRO A 68 14.73 41.66 17.61
C PRO A 68 13.77 41.93 18.77
N ASP A 69 14.19 42.78 19.72
CA ASP A 69 13.33 43.23 20.81
C ASP A 69 12.06 43.87 20.26
N ARG A 70 10.95 43.16 20.43
CA ARG A 70 9.62 43.55 19.96
C ARG A 70 8.66 43.55 21.14
N HIS A 71 7.72 44.49 21.11
CA HIS A 71 6.62 44.49 22.07
C HIS A 71 5.91 43.12 22.06
N PRO A 72 5.67 42.46 23.20
CA PRO A 72 5.14 41.09 23.25
C PRO A 72 3.85 40.90 22.45
N HIS A 73 2.95 41.89 22.50
CA HIS A 73 1.74 41.86 21.69
C HIS A 73 2.00 41.90 20.17
N ARG A 74 3.07 42.56 19.70
CA ARG A 74 3.40 42.56 18.26
C ARG A 74 3.94 41.20 17.82
N VAL A 75 4.71 40.52 18.67
CA VAL A 75 5.26 39.18 18.39
C VAL A 75 4.13 38.19 18.09
N VAL A 76 2.99 38.28 18.79
CA VAL A 76 1.84 37.40 18.55
C VAL A 76 1.25 37.53 17.14
N HIS A 77 1.38 38.69 16.49
CA HIS A 77 0.89 38.94 15.13
C HIS A 77 1.94 38.66 14.05
N TYR A 78 3.22 38.58 14.40
CA TYR A 78 4.26 38.11 13.47
C TYR A 78 4.25 36.58 13.32
N GLY A 79 3.78 35.90 14.37
CA GLY A 79 3.46 34.49 14.32
C GLY A 79 4.66 33.56 14.19
N HIS A 80 4.37 32.27 13.97
CA HIS A 80 5.35 31.20 13.81
C HIS A 80 4.82 30.12 12.88
N TYR A 81 5.69 29.43 12.15
CA TYR A 81 5.27 28.27 11.36
C TYR A 81 5.56 26.98 12.11
N VAL A 82 4.61 26.06 12.04
CA VAL A 82 4.80 24.69 12.52
C VAL A 82 4.52 23.70 11.41
N PHE A 83 5.36 22.66 11.35
CA PHE A 83 5.30 21.66 10.30
C PHE A 83 5.01 20.27 10.88
N ARG A 84 3.93 19.65 10.40
CA ARG A 84 3.45 18.36 10.88
C ARG A 84 4.38 17.21 10.40
N PRO A 85 4.80 16.30 11.29
CA PRO A 85 5.44 15.05 10.91
C PRO A 85 4.58 14.18 10.00
N LEU A 86 5.20 13.48 9.06
CA LEU A 86 4.57 12.31 8.48
C LEU A 86 4.50 11.19 9.53
N SER A 87 3.43 10.41 9.48
CA SER A 87 3.34 9.15 10.23
C SER A 87 4.43 8.19 9.77
N PRO A 88 5.01 7.33 10.64
CA PRO A 88 5.87 6.23 10.20
C PRO A 88 5.21 5.31 9.16
N LEU A 89 3.87 5.24 9.15
CA LEU A 89 3.10 4.45 8.16
C LEU A 89 2.99 5.12 6.78
N ALA A 90 3.41 6.37 6.65
CA ALA A 90 3.36 7.10 5.37
C ALA A 90 4.20 6.44 4.27
N PHE A 91 5.18 5.60 4.63
CA PHE A 91 5.94 4.82 3.65
C PHE A 91 5.06 3.79 2.92
N PHE A 92 4.01 3.29 3.58
CA PHE A 92 3.11 2.30 2.99
C PHE A 92 2.00 2.99 2.21
N ASP A 93 1.41 4.01 2.81
CA ASP A 93 0.37 4.86 2.21
C ASP A 93 0.40 6.26 2.84
N PHE A 94 0.47 7.30 2.01
CA PHE A 94 0.40 8.70 2.46
C PHE A 94 -1.01 9.11 2.92
N GLY A 95 -2.04 8.33 2.60
CA GLY A 95 -3.41 8.57 3.00
C GLY A 95 -3.89 9.96 2.58
N VAL A 96 -4.32 10.76 3.56
CA VAL A 96 -4.86 12.11 3.33
C VAL A 96 -3.81 13.21 3.40
N ASP A 97 -2.57 12.91 3.76
CA ASP A 97 -1.51 13.91 3.97
C ASP A 97 -1.28 14.83 2.75
N PRO A 98 -1.28 14.33 1.50
CA PRO A 98 -1.12 15.17 0.32
C PRO A 98 -2.25 16.19 0.11
N PHE A 99 -3.40 16.02 0.77
CA PHE A 99 -4.60 16.84 0.60
C PHE A 99 -4.88 17.77 1.79
N THR A 100 -4.50 17.37 3.00
CA THR A 100 -4.79 18.14 4.22
C THR A 100 -3.81 19.26 4.49
N GLY A 101 -2.65 19.25 3.81
CA GLY A 101 -1.56 20.18 4.08
C GLY A 101 -0.74 19.76 5.31
N SER A 102 0.49 20.26 5.38
CA SER A 102 1.46 19.88 6.41
C SER A 102 2.01 21.09 7.18
N THR A 103 1.66 22.31 6.78
CA THR A 103 2.20 23.55 7.35
C THR A 103 1.08 24.41 7.93
N LEU A 104 1.28 24.93 9.13
CA LEU A 104 0.34 25.83 9.79
C LEU A 104 1.05 27.10 10.26
N PHE A 105 0.48 28.26 9.94
CA PHE A 105 0.91 29.54 10.47
C PHE A 105 0.14 29.86 11.76
N LEU A 106 0.87 30.04 12.85
CA LEU A 106 0.35 30.35 14.17
C LEU A 106 0.41 31.85 14.39
N GLU A 107 -0.72 32.48 14.69
CA GLU A 107 -0.78 33.89 15.08
C GLU A 107 -1.86 34.11 16.14
N GLY A 108 -1.79 35.24 16.83
CA GLY A 108 -2.80 35.59 17.82
C GLY A 108 -4.15 35.90 17.19
N HIS A 109 -5.23 35.57 17.89
CA HIS A 109 -6.61 35.93 17.55
C HIS A 109 -7.15 35.31 16.24
N ARG A 110 -6.37 34.47 15.55
CA ARG A 110 -6.80 33.77 14.34
C ARG A 110 -6.31 32.33 14.32
N GLN A 111 -7.24 31.40 14.12
CA GLN A 111 -6.92 30.01 13.85
C GLN A 111 -6.83 29.82 12.34
N ASN A 112 -5.60 29.72 11.83
CA ASN A 112 -5.39 29.43 10.42
C ASN A 112 -5.67 27.96 10.11
N SER A 113 -6.06 27.69 8.87
CA SER A 113 -6.10 26.34 8.32
C SER A 113 -4.69 25.86 7.99
N ALA A 114 -4.48 24.55 7.99
CA ALA A 114 -3.29 23.98 7.36
C ALA A 114 -3.26 24.40 5.88
N ASN A 115 -2.12 24.90 5.43
CA ASN A 115 -1.87 25.36 4.08
C ASN A 115 -0.80 24.49 3.41
N PHE A 116 -0.68 24.64 2.09
CA PHE A 116 0.30 23.93 1.24
C PHE A 116 0.07 22.41 1.17
N SER A 117 -1.04 22.00 0.53
CA SER A 117 -1.25 20.60 0.15
C SER A 117 -0.47 20.28 -1.12
N ASP A 118 0.29 19.18 -1.14
CA ASP A 118 0.97 18.66 -2.33
C ASP A 118 0.00 18.54 -3.53
N ALA A 119 -1.24 18.12 -3.29
CA ALA A 119 -2.28 17.98 -4.32
C ALA A 119 -2.65 19.31 -5.00
N ALA A 120 -2.58 20.43 -4.28
CA ALA A 120 -2.85 21.76 -4.85
C ALA A 120 -1.65 22.33 -5.61
N GLN A 121 -0.44 21.85 -5.32
CA GLN A 121 0.80 22.31 -5.94
C GLN A 121 1.35 21.37 -7.03
N SER A 122 0.70 20.21 -7.24
CA SER A 122 1.17 19.18 -8.15
C SER A 122 0.48 19.21 -9.52
N SER A 123 1.19 18.66 -10.52
CA SER A 123 0.65 18.45 -11.85
C SER A 123 -0.33 17.26 -11.89
N VAL A 124 -1.15 17.21 -12.94
CA VAL A 124 -2.16 16.15 -13.19
C VAL A 124 -1.56 14.73 -13.15
N LEU A 125 -0.25 14.57 -13.38
CA LEU A 125 0.46 13.27 -13.32
C LEU A 125 0.44 12.61 -11.94
N LEU A 126 0.36 13.39 -10.85
CA LEU A 126 0.24 12.83 -9.49
C LEU A 126 -1.16 12.27 -9.19
N ARG A 127 -2.17 12.52 -10.05
CA ARG A 127 -3.51 11.93 -9.93
C ARG A 127 -3.60 10.47 -10.40
N PHE A 128 -2.58 9.96 -11.11
CA PHE A 128 -2.51 8.55 -11.50
C PHE A 128 -2.10 7.61 -10.35
N GLY A 129 -1.88 8.16 -9.16
CA GLY A 129 -1.43 7.43 -7.98
C GLY A 129 0.08 7.49 -7.85
N GLN A 130 0.55 7.74 -6.62
CA GLN A 130 1.96 7.58 -6.29
C GLN A 130 2.30 6.09 -6.24
N LEU A 131 3.50 5.72 -6.69
CA LEU A 131 3.96 4.34 -6.58
C LEU A 131 4.28 4.02 -5.11
N THR A 132 3.27 3.52 -4.39
CA THR A 132 3.37 3.08 -2.99
C THR A 132 3.11 1.57 -2.88
N PRO A 133 3.57 0.91 -1.81
CA PRO A 133 3.20 -0.48 -1.54
C PRO A 133 1.67 -0.67 -1.51
N ALA A 134 0.92 0.26 -0.91
CA ALA A 134 -0.54 0.25 -0.91
C ALA A 134 -1.12 0.24 -2.32
N PHE A 135 -0.65 1.11 -3.23
CA PHE A 135 -1.13 1.16 -4.60
C PHE A 135 -0.92 -0.17 -5.34
N VAL A 136 0.24 -0.80 -5.16
CA VAL A 136 0.53 -2.12 -5.75
C VAL A 136 -0.49 -3.16 -5.25
N LEU A 137 -0.74 -3.21 -3.93
CA LEU A 137 -1.68 -4.19 -3.36
C LEU A 137 -3.16 -3.90 -3.64
N GLN A 138 -3.57 -2.63 -3.75
CA GLN A 138 -4.96 -2.26 -4.00
C GLN A 138 -5.35 -2.33 -5.48
N VAL A 139 -4.40 -2.07 -6.39
CA VAL A 139 -4.71 -1.88 -7.80
C VAL A 139 -4.08 -2.97 -8.65
N LEU A 140 -2.75 -3.15 -8.54
CA LEU A 140 -2.00 -3.99 -9.47
C LEU A 140 -2.14 -5.48 -9.14
N THR A 141 -2.06 -5.85 -7.86
CA THR A 141 -2.23 -7.25 -7.42
C THR A 141 -3.63 -7.77 -7.76
N PRO A 142 -4.74 -7.11 -7.40
CA PRO A 142 -6.08 -7.61 -7.74
C PRO A 142 -6.30 -7.71 -9.24
N LEU A 143 -5.80 -6.73 -10.02
CA LEU A 143 -5.88 -6.78 -11.48
C LEU A 143 -5.16 -8.01 -12.05
N LEU A 144 -3.94 -8.31 -11.58
CA LEU A 144 -3.22 -9.50 -11.98
C LEU A 144 -3.98 -10.78 -11.60
N ILE A 145 -4.51 -10.84 -10.38
CA ILE A 145 -5.27 -12.00 -9.89
C ILE A 145 -6.54 -12.22 -10.73
N VAL A 146 -7.26 -11.16 -11.11
CA VAL A 146 -8.42 -11.26 -12.02
C VAL A 146 -8.01 -11.90 -13.35
N PHE A 147 -6.91 -11.46 -13.96
CA PHE A 147 -6.44 -12.04 -15.22
C PHE A 147 -5.99 -13.50 -15.09
N LEU A 148 -5.27 -13.85 -14.02
CA LEU A 148 -4.82 -15.22 -13.77
C LEU A 148 -6.00 -16.16 -13.52
N ALA A 149 -6.94 -15.74 -12.66
CA ALA A 149 -8.12 -16.52 -12.29
C ALA A 149 -9.06 -16.71 -13.48
N PHE A 150 -9.38 -15.63 -14.21
CA PHE A 150 -10.18 -15.72 -15.42
C PHE A 150 -9.52 -16.62 -16.46
N GLY A 151 -8.22 -16.40 -16.73
CA GLY A 151 -7.47 -17.21 -17.68
C GLY A 151 -7.44 -18.69 -17.30
N SER A 152 -7.37 -19.01 -16.01
CA SER A 152 -7.46 -20.39 -15.52
C SER A 152 -8.80 -21.04 -15.87
N VAL A 153 -9.91 -20.38 -15.52
CA VAL A 153 -11.26 -20.90 -15.76
C VAL A 153 -11.55 -21.01 -17.27
N ALA A 154 -11.18 -20.00 -18.04
CA ALA A 154 -11.39 -19.98 -19.49
C ALA A 154 -10.65 -21.15 -20.18
N ARG A 155 -9.36 -21.35 -19.87
CA ARG A 155 -8.56 -22.44 -20.44
C ARG A 155 -9.15 -23.82 -20.14
N GLU A 156 -9.59 -24.06 -18.91
CA GLU A 156 -10.17 -25.35 -18.54
C GLU A 156 -11.55 -25.57 -19.16
N ARG A 157 -12.34 -24.51 -19.33
CA ARG A 157 -13.63 -24.55 -20.02
C ARG A 157 -13.45 -24.92 -21.50
N GLU A 158 -12.57 -24.22 -22.19
CA GLU A 158 -12.29 -24.43 -23.63
C GLU A 158 -11.73 -25.82 -23.92
N ARG A 159 -10.88 -26.34 -23.01
CA ARG A 159 -10.31 -27.69 -23.12
C ARG A 159 -11.24 -28.80 -22.62
N GLY A 160 -12.45 -28.47 -22.17
CA GLY A 160 -13.42 -29.44 -21.63
C GLY A 160 -13.03 -30.06 -20.28
N GLN A 161 -11.97 -29.57 -19.62
CA GLN A 161 -11.44 -30.11 -18.37
C GLN A 161 -12.41 -29.93 -17.21
N LEU A 162 -13.10 -28.77 -17.13
CA LEU A 162 -14.12 -28.54 -16.10
C LEU A 162 -15.24 -29.58 -16.18
N ARG A 163 -15.73 -29.88 -17.39
CA ARG A 163 -16.80 -30.87 -17.59
C ARG A 163 -16.33 -32.26 -17.20
N LEU A 164 -15.09 -32.63 -17.56
CA LEU A 164 -14.50 -33.91 -17.18
C LEU A 164 -14.41 -34.07 -15.66
N GLN A 165 -13.90 -33.05 -14.94
CA GLN A 165 -13.80 -33.08 -13.48
C GLN A 165 -15.16 -33.21 -12.79
N ILE A 166 -16.18 -32.52 -13.29
CA ILE A 166 -17.56 -32.60 -12.76
C ILE A 166 -18.14 -34.00 -12.99
N VAL A 167 -17.99 -34.58 -14.19
CA VAL A 167 -18.46 -35.94 -14.50
C VAL A 167 -17.73 -36.99 -13.66
N GLN A 168 -16.46 -36.75 -13.32
CA GLN A 168 -15.68 -37.59 -12.40
C GLN A 168 -16.07 -37.41 -10.92
N GLY A 169 -17.11 -36.63 -10.63
CA GLY A 169 -17.70 -36.50 -9.30
C GLY A 169 -17.15 -35.34 -8.45
N VAL A 170 -16.34 -34.44 -9.02
CA VAL A 170 -15.90 -33.23 -8.30
C VAL A 170 -17.01 -32.18 -8.34
N ARG A 171 -17.45 -31.70 -7.17
CA ARG A 171 -18.46 -30.65 -7.08
C ARG A 171 -17.92 -29.34 -7.64
N GLY A 172 -18.72 -28.61 -8.42
CA GLY A 172 -18.33 -27.31 -8.97
C GLY A 172 -17.88 -26.30 -7.90
N ALA A 173 -18.53 -26.29 -6.73
CA ALA A 173 -18.12 -25.46 -5.60
C ALA A 173 -16.71 -25.79 -5.09
N THR A 174 -16.30 -27.07 -5.10
CA THR A 174 -14.95 -27.48 -4.72
C THR A 174 -13.91 -27.02 -5.72
N LEU A 175 -14.24 -27.02 -7.02
CA LEU A 175 -13.37 -26.46 -8.06
C LEU A 175 -13.17 -24.95 -7.88
N LEU A 176 -14.28 -24.22 -7.67
CA LEU A 176 -14.25 -22.77 -7.46
C LEU A 176 -13.47 -22.39 -6.19
N LEU A 177 -13.76 -23.03 -5.05
CA LEU A 177 -13.06 -22.75 -3.79
C LEU A 177 -11.58 -23.12 -3.84
N GLY A 178 -11.22 -24.23 -4.51
CA GLY A 178 -9.82 -24.62 -4.68
C GLY A 178 -9.05 -23.61 -5.55
N LYS A 179 -9.66 -23.12 -6.63
CA LYS A 179 -9.08 -22.05 -7.45
C LYS A 179 -8.98 -20.74 -6.69
N LEU A 180 -10.03 -20.35 -5.97
CA LEU A 180 -10.01 -19.15 -5.12
C LEU A 180 -8.87 -19.23 -4.10
N ALA A 181 -8.73 -20.35 -3.39
CA ALA A 181 -7.65 -20.55 -2.42
C ALA A 181 -6.26 -20.47 -3.06
N ALA A 182 -6.06 -21.01 -4.27
CA ALA A 182 -4.79 -20.91 -4.98
C ALA A 182 -4.45 -19.45 -5.35
N HIS A 183 -5.43 -18.71 -5.88
CA HIS A 183 -5.22 -17.32 -6.30
C HIS A 183 -5.07 -16.37 -5.11
N ALA A 184 -5.81 -16.58 -4.02
CA ALA A 184 -5.59 -15.87 -2.75
C ALA A 184 -4.18 -16.13 -2.21
N GLY A 185 -3.72 -17.39 -2.26
CA GLY A 185 -2.33 -17.73 -1.90
C GLY A 185 -1.29 -17.00 -2.76
N VAL A 186 -1.54 -16.83 -4.06
CA VAL A 186 -0.67 -16.03 -4.93
C VAL A 186 -0.72 -14.56 -4.54
N ALA A 187 -1.91 -14.00 -4.31
CA ALA A 187 -2.07 -12.60 -3.91
C ALA A 187 -1.29 -12.29 -2.62
N LEU A 188 -1.42 -13.15 -1.61
CA LEU A 188 -0.69 -13.05 -0.35
C LEU A 188 0.83 -13.20 -0.54
N LEU A 189 1.28 -14.11 -1.41
CA LEU A 189 2.69 -14.26 -1.74
C LEU A 189 3.26 -12.99 -2.39
N LEU A 190 2.53 -12.41 -3.34
CA LEU A 190 2.93 -11.17 -4.02
C LEU A 190 2.92 -9.97 -3.06
N GLY A 191 2.03 -9.98 -2.05
CA GLY A 191 1.97 -8.98 -1.00
C GLY A 191 2.97 -9.17 0.15
N ALA A 192 3.61 -10.34 0.25
CA ALA A 192 4.50 -10.67 1.35
C ALA A 192 5.62 -9.63 1.62
N PRO A 193 6.32 -9.08 0.61
CA PRO A 193 7.34 -8.06 0.87
C PRO A 193 6.77 -6.80 1.55
N ALA A 194 5.56 -6.39 1.18
CA ALA A 194 4.90 -5.24 1.78
C ALA A 194 4.43 -5.53 3.21
N PHE A 195 3.92 -6.74 3.49
CA PHE A 195 3.59 -7.17 4.85
C PHE A 195 4.81 -7.25 5.76
N ILE A 196 5.94 -7.75 5.24
CA ILE A 196 7.21 -7.79 5.96
C ILE A 196 7.67 -6.37 6.28
N ALA A 197 7.58 -5.43 5.33
CA ALA A 197 7.93 -4.03 5.56
C ALA A 197 7.04 -3.37 6.62
N LEU A 198 5.72 -3.60 6.58
CA LEU A 198 4.79 -3.13 7.62
C LEU A 198 5.11 -3.72 8.99
N MET A 199 5.44 -5.02 9.05
CA MET A 199 5.83 -5.68 10.29
C MET A 199 7.14 -5.09 10.84
N ALA A 200 8.12 -4.81 9.97
CA ALA A 200 9.35 -4.13 10.37
C ALA A 200 9.07 -2.75 10.98
N ILE A 201 8.16 -1.96 10.38
CA ILE A 201 7.74 -0.68 10.95
C ILE A 201 7.04 -0.85 12.30
N ALA A 202 6.18 -1.84 12.46
CA ALA A 202 5.53 -2.12 13.74
C ALA A 202 6.53 -2.44 14.86
N VAL A 203 7.64 -3.11 14.54
CA VAL A 203 8.73 -3.41 15.49
C VAL A 203 9.55 -2.16 15.81
N VAL A 204 9.91 -1.37 14.80
CA VAL A 204 10.76 -0.17 14.97
C VAL A 204 9.98 0.98 15.62
N HIS A 205 8.68 1.09 15.36
CA HIS A 205 7.80 2.14 15.87
C HIS A 205 6.61 1.53 16.64
N PRO A 206 6.81 1.11 17.91
CA PRO A 206 5.76 0.47 18.70
C PRO A 206 4.48 1.31 18.85
N ALA A 207 4.61 2.64 18.78
CA ALA A 207 3.49 3.58 18.87
C ALA A 207 2.46 3.44 17.72
N VAL A 208 2.84 2.85 16.59
CA VAL A 208 1.95 2.62 15.44
C VAL A 208 1.76 1.12 15.12
N ALA A 209 2.16 0.24 16.06
CA ALA A 209 2.16 -1.19 15.82
C ALA A 209 0.74 -1.77 15.64
N ALA A 210 -0.23 -1.27 16.40
CA ALA A 210 -1.63 -1.71 16.29
C ALA A 210 -2.22 -1.36 14.92
N GLU A 211 -1.96 -0.16 14.42
CA GLU A 211 -2.37 0.33 13.12
C GLU A 211 -1.66 -0.45 12.01
N ALA A 212 -0.36 -0.72 12.13
CA ALA A 212 0.38 -1.55 11.19
C ALA A 212 -0.18 -2.97 11.09
N LEU A 213 -0.48 -3.62 12.23
CA LEU A 213 -1.09 -4.95 12.26
C LEU A 213 -2.52 -4.95 11.70
N THR A 214 -3.28 -3.87 11.94
CA THR A 214 -4.61 -3.67 11.37
C THR A 214 -4.54 -3.55 9.85
N LEU A 215 -3.55 -2.81 9.33
CA LEU A 215 -3.29 -2.73 7.89
C LEU A 215 -2.90 -4.09 7.32
N ILE A 216 -1.99 -4.84 7.95
CA ILE A 216 -1.64 -6.19 7.49
C ILE A 216 -2.88 -7.09 7.41
N GLY A 217 -3.70 -7.13 8.46
CA GLY A 217 -4.93 -7.92 8.49
C GLY A 217 -5.95 -7.47 7.46
N GLY A 218 -6.16 -6.15 7.31
CA GLY A 218 -7.09 -5.57 6.35
C GLY A 218 -6.70 -5.85 4.91
N TYR A 219 -5.43 -5.70 4.56
CA TYR A 219 -4.93 -6.00 3.22
C TYR A 219 -4.89 -7.50 2.94
N ALA A 220 -4.54 -8.33 3.92
CA ALA A 220 -4.59 -9.78 3.76
C ALA A 220 -6.03 -10.31 3.58
N LEU A 221 -7.03 -9.63 4.15
CA LEU A 221 -8.45 -9.93 3.93
C LEU A 221 -8.96 -9.39 2.59
N TYR A 222 -8.42 -8.24 2.15
CA TYR A 222 -8.76 -7.61 0.88
C TYR A 222 -8.27 -8.41 -0.33
N LEU A 223 -7.06 -9.00 -0.23
CA LEU A 223 -6.43 -9.84 -1.25
C LEU A 223 -7.01 -11.27 -1.30
#